data_AF-A0AAD5ZSU7-F1
#
_entry.id   AF-A0AAD5ZSU7-F1
#
_cell.length_a   1.000
_cell.length_b   1.000
_cell.length_c   1.000
_cell.angle_alpha   90.00
_cell.angle_beta   90.00
_cell.angle_gamma   90.00
#
_symmetry.space_group_name_H-M   'P 1'
#
loop_
_entity.id
_entity.type
_entity.pdbx_description
1 polymer ?
#
loop_
_entity_poly.entity_id
_entity_poly.type
_entity_poly.pdbx_seq_one_letter_code
_entity_poly.pdbx_strand_id
1 'polypeptide(L)'
;MNRMAGISTKVFHGDVFLGEAEMFLPPFKDQNQNQNQTQTQNFPLGNNREIRISHLSPQSERCPPLAILQTISPFAVRFKLQAKSITTHPLLHRFYLSCFQEYKSAVLVGGEEELHLVAMPSKVEKVSCFWCCAVQQPGLYGSCLSMLNMRCLSIVFDLDETLIVANTMKSFEDKIDALSRKIDAEDDLLRVSGMSAELKRYIEDRDLLRQFVETDSVALDGGKLPVQHEEALSAVQDQQRILRPVIRLPDKNVVLTRINPEIRDTSVFVRLRPAWEDLRSYLTAKGRKRFEVYVCTMAERDYALEMWRLLDPGSHLINSKQLLDRVVCVKPGLKKSLQTVFQEGVCHPKMAMVIDDRLQVWDEKDQPRVHVVPAFTPYYAPQAETANAVPVLCVARNVACNVRGGFFREFDETMLRKIFEVCYESDVTDLPYAPDVSDYLLSEEYNSKDAPIPEGINGAEVDRRINGLANHGDDRQMQPIAASRYPDDDAAASRLSTGNRISQSEGGSHAGATPSLSITVLQEIARRCDSKVEFRSTVKNLQFSVEVLFSNDKIGIGMGKTREEAQLQAAEHALRNLASYYLSYVAPISGGLRNDLDKSSNGFLEDATSSHDHLPKS
;
A
#
# COMPACT_ATOMS: atom_id res chain seq x y z
N MET A 1 -15.76 -27.61 40.35
CA MET A 1 -15.24 -27.71 38.97
C MET A 1 -14.16 -28.76 38.98
N ASN A 2 -14.27 -29.82 38.17
CA ASN A 2 -13.21 -30.82 38.06
C ASN A 2 -12.05 -30.21 37.26
N ARG A 3 -10.88 -29.99 37.88
CA ARG A 3 -9.65 -29.72 37.13
C ARG A 3 -9.40 -30.97 36.26
N MET A 4 -9.25 -30.81 34.94
CA MET A 4 -8.75 -31.89 34.10
C MET A 4 -7.35 -32.28 34.58
N ALA A 5 -7.07 -33.58 34.68
CA ALA A 5 -5.76 -34.06 35.10
C ALA A 5 -4.71 -33.73 34.02
N GLY A 6 -3.67 -32.99 34.40
CA GLY A 6 -2.58 -32.63 33.50
C GLY A 6 -1.70 -33.84 33.17
N ILE A 7 -1.17 -33.88 31.95
CA ILE A 7 -0.26 -34.94 31.49
C ILE A 7 1.15 -34.60 31.99
N SER A 8 1.64 -35.34 32.99
CA SER A 8 3.00 -35.23 33.50
C SER A 8 4.03 -35.44 32.37
N THR A 9 4.90 -34.46 32.19
CA THR A 9 5.81 -34.29 31.05
C THR A 9 7.18 -33.81 31.55
N LYS A 10 8.27 -34.26 30.92
CA LYS A 10 9.64 -33.77 31.20
C LYS A 10 10.05 -32.72 30.18
N VAL A 11 10.70 -31.64 30.63
CA VAL A 11 11.13 -30.53 29.77
C VAL A 11 12.65 -30.50 29.67
N PHE A 12 13.17 -30.47 28.45
CA PHE A 12 14.59 -30.40 28.11
C PHE A 12 14.88 -29.24 27.15
N HIS A 13 16.11 -28.72 27.19
CA HIS A 13 16.68 -27.84 26.17
C HIS A 13 17.94 -28.49 25.62
N GLY A 14 17.91 -28.91 24.35
CA GLY A 14 18.82 -29.96 23.87
C GLY A 14 18.73 -31.21 24.75
N ASP A 15 19.86 -31.65 25.29
CA ASP A 15 19.95 -32.76 26.25
C ASP A 15 19.89 -32.32 27.73
N VAL A 16 19.82 -31.02 28.00
CA VAL A 16 19.79 -30.50 29.38
C VAL A 16 18.38 -30.58 29.94
N PHE A 17 18.17 -31.42 30.96
CA PHE A 17 16.92 -31.49 31.71
C PHE A 17 16.68 -30.19 32.50
N LEU A 18 15.52 -29.55 32.27
CA LEU A 18 15.14 -28.31 32.94
C LEU A 18 14.21 -28.56 34.14
N GLY A 19 13.31 -29.54 34.04
CA GLY A 19 12.35 -29.87 35.09
C GLY A 19 11.13 -30.65 34.61
N GLU A 20 10.22 -30.96 35.53
CA GLU A 20 8.92 -31.56 35.23
C GLU A 20 7.77 -30.54 35.21
N ALA A 21 6.81 -30.79 34.34
CA ALA A 21 5.62 -29.98 34.14
C ALA A 21 4.38 -30.84 33.88
N GLU A 22 3.21 -30.22 34.02
CA GLU A 22 1.91 -30.78 33.64
C GLU A 22 1.41 -30.07 32.39
N MET A 23 1.04 -30.86 31.37
CA MET A 23 0.49 -30.37 30.12
C MET A 23 -1.04 -30.48 30.12
N PHE A 24 -1.72 -29.39 29.80
CA PHE A 24 -3.17 -29.29 29.71
C PHE A 24 -3.59 -29.00 28.27
N LEU A 25 -4.45 -29.86 27.71
CA LEU A 25 -5.00 -29.68 26.36
C LEU A 25 -6.24 -28.78 26.42
N PRO A 26 -6.47 -27.91 25.42
CA PRO A 26 -7.74 -27.21 25.27
C PRO A 26 -8.89 -28.21 25.05
N PRO A 27 -10.12 -27.91 25.50
CA PRO A 27 -11.28 -28.73 25.18
C PRO A 27 -11.60 -28.64 23.67
N PHE A 28 -11.41 -29.74 22.95
CA PHE A 28 -11.79 -29.84 21.54
C PHE A 28 -13.30 -29.58 21.37
N LYS A 29 -13.65 -28.60 20.54
CA LYS A 29 -15.03 -28.36 20.07
C LYS A 29 -15.17 -28.84 18.64
N ASP A 30 -15.38 -30.15 18.45
CA ASP A 30 -15.68 -30.71 17.13
C ASP A 30 -17.07 -30.24 16.66
N GLN A 31 -17.09 -29.26 15.76
CA GLN A 31 -18.23 -29.02 14.87
C GLN A 31 -18.04 -29.81 13.56
N ASN A 32 -18.12 -31.14 13.65
CA ASN A 32 -18.59 -32.05 12.59
C ASN A 32 -18.52 -33.52 13.05
N GLN A 33 -19.58 -33.99 13.71
CA GLN A 33 -19.76 -35.43 13.93
C GLN A 33 -20.12 -36.11 12.61
N ASN A 34 -19.13 -36.59 11.87
CA ASN A 34 -19.21 -37.81 11.04
C ASN A 34 -17.87 -38.13 10.35
N GLN A 35 -16.94 -38.76 11.08
CA GLN A 35 -16.19 -39.95 10.62
C GLN A 35 -15.23 -40.47 11.71
N ASN A 36 -15.31 -41.78 11.97
CA ASN A 36 -14.37 -42.68 12.64
C ASN A 36 -13.42 -42.11 13.72
N GLN A 37 -13.71 -42.48 14.96
CA GLN A 37 -12.86 -42.35 16.15
C GLN A 37 -11.49 -43.05 15.97
N THR A 38 -10.52 -42.38 15.35
CA THR A 38 -9.09 -42.78 15.37
C THR A 38 -8.11 -41.62 15.14
N GLN A 39 -8.56 -40.35 15.22
CA GLN A 39 -7.69 -39.17 15.08
C GLN A 39 -7.22 -38.59 16.43
N THR A 40 -6.66 -39.43 17.30
CA THR A 40 -5.57 -38.99 18.19
C THR A 40 -4.25 -39.00 17.41
N GLN A 41 -4.21 -38.30 16.27
CA GLN A 41 -3.06 -38.30 15.38
C GLN A 41 -2.04 -37.23 15.81
N ASN A 42 -0.83 -37.71 16.11
CA ASN A 42 0.45 -36.99 16.05
C ASN A 42 0.53 -35.64 16.79
N PHE A 43 0.34 -35.68 18.11
CA PHE A 43 1.02 -34.69 18.97
C PHE A 43 2.54 -34.94 18.94
N PRO A 44 3.40 -33.90 18.89
CA PRO A 44 4.86 -34.08 18.78
C PRO A 44 5.54 -34.60 20.07
N LEU A 45 4.79 -34.81 21.16
CA LEU A 45 5.26 -35.65 22.26
C LEU A 45 5.20 -37.11 21.81
N GLY A 46 6.33 -37.62 21.31
CA GLY A 46 6.52 -39.05 21.11
C GLY A 46 6.35 -39.85 22.41
N ASN A 47 6.39 -41.19 22.29
CA ASN A 47 6.00 -42.16 23.34
C ASN A 47 6.56 -41.90 24.76
N ASN A 48 7.69 -41.18 24.89
CA ASN A 48 8.36 -40.90 26.16
C ASN A 48 7.77 -39.73 26.97
N ARG A 49 6.81 -38.96 26.44
CA ARG A 49 6.23 -37.75 27.08
C ARG A 49 7.29 -36.70 27.46
N GLU A 50 8.12 -36.35 26.49
CA GLU A 50 9.19 -35.35 26.64
C GLU A 50 8.92 -34.15 25.72
N ILE A 51 9.08 -32.95 26.28
CA ILE A 51 9.20 -31.70 25.53
C ILE A 51 10.70 -31.42 25.35
N ARG A 52 11.14 -31.34 24.09
CA ARG A 52 12.52 -31.04 23.72
C ARG A 52 12.57 -29.71 22.98
N ILE A 53 13.05 -28.69 23.67
CA ILE A 53 13.29 -27.36 23.11
C ILE A 53 14.58 -27.43 22.29
N SER A 54 14.50 -27.01 21.04
CA SER A 54 15.63 -27.00 20.10
C SER A 54 16.48 -25.74 20.24
N HIS A 55 15.83 -24.57 20.32
CA HIS A 55 16.48 -23.26 20.44
C HIS A 55 15.52 -22.23 21.04
N LEU A 56 16.04 -21.03 21.34
CA LEU A 56 15.23 -19.85 21.66
C LEU A 56 15.03 -19.01 20.39
N SER A 57 13.85 -18.43 20.22
CA SER A 57 13.59 -17.47 19.15
C SER A 57 14.49 -16.23 19.29
N PRO A 58 14.67 -15.43 18.21
CA PRO A 58 15.30 -14.12 18.34
C PRO A 58 14.57 -13.25 19.38
N GLN A 59 15.32 -12.34 19.99
CA GLN A 59 14.80 -11.37 20.95
C GLN A 59 13.87 -10.38 20.25
N SER A 60 12.77 -10.04 20.92
CA SER A 60 11.91 -8.94 20.50
C SER A 60 12.20 -7.68 21.32
N GLU A 61 12.37 -6.55 20.64
CA GLU A 61 12.58 -5.25 21.30
C GLU A 61 11.26 -4.61 21.77
N ARG A 62 10.12 -5.13 21.28
CA ARG A 62 8.85 -4.41 21.32
C ARG A 62 7.63 -5.28 21.58
N CYS A 63 7.53 -6.42 20.88
CA CYS A 63 6.32 -7.23 20.84
C CYS A 63 6.53 -8.53 21.65
N PRO A 64 5.69 -8.86 22.65
CA PRO A 64 5.78 -10.16 23.31
C PRO A 64 5.47 -11.29 22.31
N PRO A 65 6.05 -12.50 22.46
CA PRO A 65 5.89 -13.58 21.48
C PRO A 65 4.43 -13.90 21.13
N LEU A 66 3.52 -13.83 22.12
CA LEU A 66 2.09 -14.07 21.91
C LEU A 66 1.45 -13.08 20.92
N ALA A 67 1.91 -11.83 20.86
CA ALA A 67 1.40 -10.86 19.89
C ALA A 67 1.81 -11.21 18.46
N ILE A 68 3.06 -11.66 18.27
CA ILE A 68 3.59 -12.09 16.97
C ILE A 68 2.84 -13.34 16.50
N LEU A 69 2.69 -14.32 17.40
CA LEU A 69 1.97 -15.57 17.15
C LEU A 69 0.49 -15.33 16.83
N GLN A 70 -0.19 -14.46 17.57
CA GLN A 70 -1.59 -14.12 17.27
C GLN A 70 -1.73 -13.40 15.91
N THR A 71 -0.73 -12.65 15.45
CA THR A 71 -0.74 -12.02 14.11
C THR A 71 -0.59 -13.03 12.96
N ILE A 72 0.29 -14.02 13.11
CA ILE A 72 0.65 -14.97 12.02
C ILE A 72 -0.07 -16.33 12.10
N SER A 73 -0.59 -16.68 13.27
CA SER A 73 -1.35 -17.91 13.52
C SER A 73 -2.39 -17.67 14.63
N PRO A 74 -3.44 -16.87 14.34
CA PRO A 74 -4.42 -16.48 15.34
C PRO A 74 -5.11 -17.70 15.95
N PHE A 75 -5.23 -17.69 17.27
CA PHE A 75 -5.88 -18.74 18.09
C PHE A 75 -5.21 -20.13 18.03
N ALA A 76 -4.00 -20.26 17.49
CA ALA A 76 -3.29 -21.54 17.29
C ALA A 76 -2.67 -22.16 18.57
N VAL A 77 -3.30 -21.99 19.74
CA VAL A 77 -2.82 -22.56 21.02
C VAL A 77 -3.11 -24.06 21.05
N ARG A 78 -2.05 -24.89 21.06
CA ARG A 78 -2.13 -26.35 21.07
C ARG A 78 -2.25 -26.94 22.47
N PHE A 79 -1.54 -26.37 23.44
CA PHE A 79 -1.60 -26.78 24.85
C PHE A 79 -1.08 -25.70 25.79
N LYS A 80 -1.42 -25.84 27.08
CA LYS A 80 -0.86 -25.07 28.19
C LYS A 80 0.08 -25.95 29.01
N LEU A 81 1.15 -25.39 29.57
CA LEU A 81 2.17 -26.12 30.32
C LEU A 81 2.46 -25.43 31.65
N GLN A 82 2.44 -26.18 32.74
CA GLN A 82 2.65 -25.66 34.09
C GLN A 82 3.76 -26.44 34.81
N ALA A 83 4.82 -25.78 35.27
CA ALA A 83 5.87 -26.44 36.05
C ALA A 83 5.33 -26.98 37.39
N LYS A 84 5.75 -28.19 37.80
CA LYS A 84 5.25 -28.82 39.03
C LYS A 84 5.62 -28.05 40.32
N SER A 85 6.82 -27.50 40.37
CA SER A 85 7.29 -26.66 41.48
C SER A 85 8.54 -25.87 41.07
N ILE A 86 8.64 -24.61 41.54
CA ILE A 86 9.85 -23.78 41.37
C ILE A 86 11.01 -24.31 42.21
N THR A 87 10.75 -24.76 43.44
CA THR A 87 11.81 -25.17 44.38
C THR A 87 12.51 -26.46 43.97
N THR A 88 11.82 -27.34 43.25
CA THR A 88 12.40 -28.60 42.71
C THR A 88 12.98 -28.43 41.31
N HIS A 89 12.58 -27.40 40.55
CA HIS A 89 13.00 -27.18 39.16
C HIS A 89 13.48 -25.74 38.91
N PRO A 90 14.57 -25.29 39.57
CA PRO A 90 15.09 -23.93 39.41
C PRO A 90 15.59 -23.63 37.99
N LEU A 91 16.01 -24.65 37.23
CA LEU A 91 16.45 -24.49 35.83
C LEU A 91 15.27 -24.13 34.90
N LEU A 92 14.14 -24.84 34.99
CA LEU A 92 12.92 -24.49 34.26
C LEU A 92 12.40 -23.11 34.65
N HIS A 93 12.50 -22.72 35.93
CA HIS A 93 12.13 -21.37 36.36
C HIS A 93 13.04 -20.29 35.80
N ARG A 94 14.36 -20.47 35.84
CA ARG A 94 15.32 -19.53 35.21
C ARG A 94 15.10 -19.42 33.70
N PHE A 95 14.79 -20.54 33.04
CA PHE A 95 14.48 -20.59 31.62
C PHE A 95 13.20 -19.81 31.27
N TYR A 96 12.14 -19.98 32.06
CA TYR A 96 10.91 -19.17 31.98
C TYR A 96 11.21 -17.67 32.12
N LEU A 97 12.04 -17.27 33.09
CA LEU A 97 12.37 -15.86 33.32
C LEU A 97 13.11 -15.25 32.13
N SER A 98 14.09 -15.96 31.55
CA SER A 98 14.80 -15.51 30.33
C SER A 98 13.83 -15.34 29.15
N CYS A 99 12.93 -16.31 28.91
CA CYS A 99 11.90 -16.19 27.86
C CYS A 99 10.98 -14.97 28.09
N PHE A 100 10.51 -14.78 29.33
CA PHE A 100 9.57 -13.73 29.68
C PHE A 100 10.20 -12.32 29.62
N GLN A 101 11.39 -12.15 30.18
CA GLN A 101 12.07 -10.85 30.29
C GLN A 101 12.72 -10.40 28.97
N GLU A 102 13.17 -11.34 28.14
CA GLU A 102 13.83 -11.05 26.86
C GLU A 102 12.86 -11.14 25.67
N TYR A 103 11.55 -11.29 25.92
CA TYR A 103 10.51 -11.53 24.91
C TYR A 103 10.90 -12.60 23.87
N LYS A 104 11.42 -13.73 24.37
CA LYS A 104 11.77 -14.91 23.58
C LYS A 104 10.71 -15.99 23.79
N SER A 105 10.52 -16.82 22.76
CA SER A 105 9.80 -18.08 22.86
C SER A 105 10.79 -19.24 22.74
N ALA A 106 10.44 -20.38 23.34
CA ALA A 106 11.24 -21.60 23.24
C ALA A 106 10.67 -22.49 22.14
N VAL A 107 11.49 -22.77 21.13
CA VAL A 107 11.05 -23.38 19.87
C VAL A 107 11.28 -24.89 19.89
N LEU A 108 10.23 -25.68 19.64
CA LEU A 108 10.33 -27.10 19.37
C LEU A 108 10.20 -27.29 17.86
N VAL A 109 11.21 -27.89 17.24
CA VAL A 109 11.17 -28.29 15.83
C VAL A 109 10.94 -29.80 15.79
N GLY A 110 9.81 -30.23 15.23
CA GLY A 110 9.42 -31.64 15.24
C GLY A 110 8.17 -31.90 14.39
N GLY A 111 8.36 -32.03 13.08
CA GLY A 111 7.29 -32.20 12.09
C GLY A 111 7.32 -31.10 11.03
N GLU A 112 6.17 -30.85 10.40
CA GLU A 112 5.99 -29.78 9.41
C GLU A 112 5.65 -28.42 10.03
N GLU A 113 5.26 -28.38 11.31
CA GLU A 113 4.92 -27.18 12.06
C GLU A 113 6.01 -26.78 13.06
N GLU A 114 6.17 -25.48 13.29
CA GLU A 114 7.06 -24.90 14.31
C GLU A 114 6.23 -24.60 15.58
N LEU A 115 6.64 -25.13 16.74
CA LEU A 115 5.93 -24.90 18.01
C LEU A 115 6.70 -23.94 18.92
N HIS A 116 5.98 -22.94 19.45
CA HIS A 116 6.53 -21.92 20.35
C HIS A 116 5.93 -22.05 21.75
N LEU A 117 6.76 -22.36 22.74
CA LEU A 117 6.42 -22.16 24.15
C LEU A 117 6.66 -20.70 24.52
N VAL A 118 5.56 -19.98 24.73
CA VAL A 118 5.54 -18.59 25.22
C VAL A 118 5.43 -18.60 26.73
N ALA A 119 6.35 -17.92 27.42
CA ALA A 119 6.24 -17.71 28.87
C ALA A 119 5.07 -16.77 29.19
N MET A 120 4.13 -17.24 30.00
CA MET A 120 2.89 -16.52 30.31
C MET A 120 2.83 -16.09 31.78
N PRO A 121 2.45 -14.83 32.09
CA PRO A 121 2.24 -14.40 33.46
C PRO A 121 1.00 -15.09 34.03
N SER A 122 1.01 -15.40 35.32
CA SER A 122 -0.06 -16.15 35.99
C SER A 122 -0.55 -15.34 37.19
N LYS A 123 -1.88 -15.32 37.41
CA LYS A 123 -2.52 -14.62 38.54
C LYS A 123 -2.86 -15.58 39.70
N VAL A 124 -2.96 -16.88 39.42
CA VAL A 124 -3.36 -17.95 40.35
C VAL A 124 -2.16 -18.83 40.70
N GLU A 125 -1.46 -19.33 39.68
CA GLU A 125 -0.42 -20.33 39.82
C GLU A 125 0.93 -19.67 40.11
N LYS A 126 1.61 -20.08 41.20
CA LYS A 126 2.92 -19.54 41.65
C LYS A 126 4.10 -20.33 41.07
N VAL A 127 3.99 -20.74 39.81
CA VAL A 127 4.94 -21.59 39.10
C VAL A 127 5.14 -21.08 37.68
N SER A 128 6.20 -21.54 37.00
CA SER A 128 6.45 -21.18 35.60
C SER A 128 5.40 -21.78 34.69
N CYS A 129 4.76 -20.92 33.91
CA CYS A 129 3.61 -21.24 33.08
C CYS A 129 3.89 -20.85 31.62
N PHE A 130 3.48 -21.70 30.68
CA PHE A 130 3.67 -21.45 29.26
C PHE A 130 2.39 -21.78 28.47
N TRP A 131 2.19 -21.07 27.36
CA TRP A 131 1.29 -21.49 26.29
C TRP A 131 2.12 -22.00 25.13
N CYS A 132 1.71 -23.12 24.52
CA CYS A 132 2.30 -23.63 23.30
C CYS A 132 1.43 -23.24 22.11
N CYS A 133 1.96 -22.40 21.22
CA CYS A 133 1.31 -22.02 19.97
C CYS A 133 1.99 -22.71 18.79
N ALA A 134 1.24 -23.04 17.75
CA ALA A 134 1.79 -23.54 16.49
C ALA A 134 1.94 -22.43 15.45
N VAL A 135 2.92 -22.60 14.55
CA VAL A 135 3.13 -21.82 13.34
C VAL A 135 3.23 -22.80 12.18
N GLN A 136 2.39 -22.62 11.16
CA GLN A 136 2.23 -23.58 10.05
C GLN A 136 3.44 -23.67 9.11
N GLN A 137 4.36 -22.71 9.17
CA GLN A 137 5.55 -22.64 8.32
C GLN A 137 6.76 -22.26 9.19
N PRO A 138 7.81 -23.09 9.26
CA PRO A 138 9.05 -22.74 9.94
C PRO A 138 9.64 -21.41 9.45
N GLY A 139 10.25 -20.65 10.34
CA GLY A 139 10.88 -19.35 10.00
C GLY A 139 9.91 -18.16 9.92
N LEU A 140 8.61 -18.39 9.72
CA LEU A 140 7.60 -17.32 9.62
C LEU A 140 7.55 -16.43 10.87
N TYR A 141 7.74 -17.01 12.06
CA TYR A 141 7.85 -16.24 13.29
C TYR A 141 9.02 -15.24 13.26
N GLY A 142 10.20 -15.66 12.79
CA GLY A 142 11.40 -14.83 12.72
C GLY A 142 11.26 -13.67 11.73
N SER A 143 10.73 -13.95 10.54
CA SER A 143 10.46 -12.96 9.50
C SER A 143 9.47 -11.89 10.00
N CYS A 144 8.31 -12.32 10.51
CA CYS A 144 7.28 -11.39 10.98
C CYS A 144 7.66 -10.66 12.27
N LEU A 145 8.46 -11.26 13.17
CA LEU A 145 9.06 -10.57 14.33
C LEU A 145 9.89 -9.34 13.89
N SER A 146 10.78 -9.51 12.90
CA SER A 146 11.58 -8.42 12.35
C SER A 146 10.69 -7.31 11.77
N MET A 147 9.68 -7.69 10.98
CA MET A 147 8.73 -6.76 10.38
C MET A 147 7.94 -5.95 11.43
N LEU A 148 7.40 -6.60 12.47
CA LEU A 148 6.61 -5.95 13.52
C LEU A 148 7.45 -5.01 14.40
N ASN A 149 8.70 -5.39 14.73
CA ASN A 149 9.63 -4.52 15.45
C ASN A 149 9.97 -3.25 14.64
N MET A 150 10.26 -3.42 13.35
CA MET A 150 10.61 -2.31 12.45
C MET A 150 9.40 -1.47 12.00
N ARG A 151 8.18 -1.86 12.35
CA ARG A 151 6.91 -1.33 11.80
C ARG A 151 6.91 -1.32 10.26
N CYS A 152 7.33 -2.45 9.69
CA CYS A 152 7.44 -2.71 8.27
C CYS A 152 6.35 -3.71 7.83
N LEU A 153 5.77 -3.51 6.65
CA LEU A 153 4.85 -4.46 5.99
C LEU A 153 5.51 -5.00 4.71
N SER A 154 4.85 -5.88 3.97
CA SER A 154 5.27 -6.24 2.61
C SER A 154 4.43 -5.54 1.55
N ILE A 155 5.07 -5.25 0.42
CA ILE A 155 4.38 -4.72 -0.77
C ILE A 155 4.81 -5.54 -1.98
N VAL A 156 3.83 -5.99 -2.76
CA VAL A 156 4.06 -6.76 -3.99
C VAL A 156 3.60 -5.92 -5.17
N PHE A 157 4.48 -5.77 -6.16
CA PHE A 157 4.18 -5.06 -7.41
C PHE A 157 3.99 -6.02 -8.57
N ASP A 158 3.01 -5.75 -9.42
CA ASP A 158 3.10 -6.12 -10.83
C ASP A 158 3.95 -5.10 -11.61
N LEU A 159 4.34 -5.43 -12.86
CA LEU A 159 5.20 -4.61 -13.71
C LEU A 159 4.45 -4.00 -14.90
N ASP A 160 4.01 -4.82 -15.84
CA ASP A 160 3.44 -4.39 -17.13
C ASP A 160 2.04 -3.85 -16.97
N GLU A 161 1.76 -2.69 -17.55
CA GLU A 161 0.50 -1.94 -17.37
C GLU A 161 0.26 -1.48 -15.91
N THR A 162 1.05 -1.94 -14.93
CA THR A 162 1.01 -1.45 -13.54
C THR A 162 2.01 -0.32 -13.27
N LEU A 163 3.31 -0.57 -13.49
CA LEU A 163 4.43 0.35 -13.24
C LEU A 163 5.15 0.80 -14.52
N ILE A 164 5.05 0.02 -15.60
CA ILE A 164 5.75 0.27 -16.87
C ILE A 164 4.88 -0.13 -18.07
N VAL A 165 5.25 0.33 -19.26
CA VAL A 165 4.87 -0.30 -20.53
C VAL A 165 6.12 -0.46 -21.36
N ALA A 166 6.37 -1.66 -21.87
CA ALA A 166 7.50 -1.94 -22.74
C ALA A 166 7.08 -2.37 -24.15
N ASN A 167 7.93 -2.09 -25.13
CA ASN A 167 7.75 -2.50 -26.51
C ASN A 167 9.10 -2.91 -27.13
N THR A 168 9.14 -4.08 -27.75
CA THR A 168 10.15 -4.48 -28.76
C THR A 168 9.83 -3.85 -30.12
N MET A 169 10.78 -3.88 -31.06
CA MET A 169 10.55 -3.41 -32.44
C MET A 169 9.31 -4.06 -33.06
N LYS A 170 9.25 -5.39 -33.01
CA LYS A 170 8.11 -6.17 -33.50
C LYS A 170 6.78 -5.75 -32.85
N SER A 171 6.75 -5.56 -31.52
CA SER A 171 5.51 -5.14 -30.85
C SER A 171 5.07 -3.71 -31.21
N PHE A 172 5.98 -2.83 -31.60
CA PHE A 172 5.61 -1.54 -32.18
C PHE A 172 5.03 -1.71 -33.59
N GLU A 173 5.67 -2.51 -34.45
CA GLU A 173 5.19 -2.82 -35.80
C GLU A 173 3.78 -3.44 -35.76
N ASP A 174 3.57 -4.49 -34.97
CA ASP A 174 2.29 -5.16 -34.77
C ASP A 174 1.18 -4.17 -34.30
N LYS A 175 1.51 -3.24 -33.39
CA LYS A 175 0.57 -2.21 -32.88
C LYS A 175 0.29 -1.11 -33.91
N ILE A 176 1.30 -0.65 -34.64
CA ILE A 176 1.19 0.35 -35.72
C ILE A 176 0.30 -0.20 -36.85
N ASP A 177 0.53 -1.44 -37.28
CA ASP A 177 -0.22 -2.08 -38.35
C ASP A 177 -1.66 -2.42 -37.93
N ALA A 178 -1.88 -2.79 -36.66
CA ALA A 178 -3.22 -2.99 -36.11
C ALA A 178 -4.00 -1.67 -35.98
N LEU A 179 -3.34 -0.57 -35.60
CA LEU A 179 -3.98 0.73 -35.42
C LEU A 179 -4.25 1.43 -36.76
N SER A 180 -3.32 1.35 -37.72
CA SER A 180 -3.52 1.88 -39.08
C SER A 180 -4.74 1.25 -39.74
N ARG A 181 -4.87 -0.09 -39.68
CA ARG A 181 -6.06 -0.79 -40.19
C ARG A 181 -7.36 -0.44 -39.48
N LYS A 182 -7.33 0.01 -38.22
CA LYS A 182 -8.51 0.52 -37.51
C LYS A 182 -8.86 1.93 -37.95
N ILE A 183 -7.87 2.77 -38.22
CA ILE A 183 -8.06 4.12 -38.77
C ILE A 183 -8.68 4.06 -40.17
N ASP A 184 -8.17 3.17 -41.03
CA ASP A 184 -8.69 2.99 -42.41
C ASP A 184 -10.13 2.47 -42.46
N ALA A 185 -10.65 1.94 -41.36
CA ALA A 185 -11.98 1.35 -41.23
C ALA A 185 -12.93 2.14 -40.30
N GLU A 186 -12.55 3.35 -39.88
CA GLU A 186 -13.33 4.21 -38.98
C GLU A 186 -13.82 5.46 -39.71
N ASP A 187 -15.14 5.66 -39.77
CA ASP A 187 -15.76 6.81 -40.44
C ASP A 187 -15.83 8.06 -39.54
N ASP A 188 -15.76 7.91 -38.21
CA ASP A 188 -15.84 9.03 -37.26
C ASP A 188 -14.51 9.82 -37.23
N LEU A 189 -14.56 11.04 -37.76
CA LEU A 189 -13.42 11.96 -37.84
C LEU A 189 -12.76 12.29 -36.48
N LEU A 190 -13.53 12.31 -35.38
CA LEU A 190 -13.00 12.58 -34.05
C LEU A 190 -12.25 11.34 -33.51
N ARG A 191 -12.75 10.14 -33.79
CA ARG A 191 -12.10 8.86 -33.44
C ARG A 191 -10.85 8.62 -34.29
N VAL A 192 -10.94 8.86 -35.60
CA VAL A 192 -9.79 8.87 -36.54
C VAL A 192 -8.68 9.83 -36.07
N SER A 193 -9.03 11.05 -35.65
CA SER A 193 -8.05 12.03 -35.13
C SER A 193 -7.36 11.51 -33.86
N GLY A 194 -8.12 10.97 -32.90
CA GLY A 194 -7.58 10.38 -31.68
C GLY A 194 -6.62 9.21 -31.93
N MET A 195 -7.04 8.26 -32.78
CA MET A 195 -6.21 7.11 -33.19
C MET A 195 -4.98 7.55 -33.99
N SER A 196 -5.09 8.56 -34.85
CA SER A 196 -3.95 9.11 -35.61
C SER A 196 -2.90 9.74 -34.69
N ALA A 197 -3.34 10.41 -33.61
CA ALA A 197 -2.43 10.94 -32.59
C ALA A 197 -1.75 9.82 -31.78
N GLU A 198 -2.45 8.72 -31.50
CA GLU A 198 -1.86 7.51 -30.89
C GLU A 198 -0.84 6.84 -31.83
N LEU A 199 -1.19 6.66 -33.11
CA LEU A 199 -0.31 6.10 -34.14
C LEU A 199 1.00 6.90 -34.26
N LYS A 200 0.90 8.23 -34.24
CA LYS A 200 2.06 9.13 -34.23
C LYS A 200 2.99 8.86 -33.04
N ARG A 201 2.44 8.71 -31.82
CA ARG A 201 3.24 8.40 -30.62
C ARG A 201 3.97 7.06 -30.74
N TYR A 202 3.34 6.03 -31.30
CA TYR A 202 4.00 4.75 -31.55
C TYR A 202 5.13 4.86 -32.58
N ILE A 203 4.91 5.59 -33.68
CA ILE A 203 5.92 5.80 -34.73
C ILE A 203 7.15 6.55 -34.18
N GLU A 204 6.93 7.61 -33.39
CA GLU A 204 8.01 8.40 -32.78
C GLU A 204 8.85 7.56 -31.81
N ASP A 205 8.23 6.81 -30.89
CA ASP A 205 8.96 5.97 -29.93
C ASP A 205 9.66 4.76 -30.61
N ARG A 206 9.04 4.14 -31.61
CA ARG A 206 9.67 3.10 -32.45
C ARG A 206 10.94 3.63 -33.13
N ASP A 207 10.89 4.85 -33.65
CA ASP A 207 12.03 5.45 -34.35
C ASP A 207 13.20 5.79 -33.39
N LEU A 208 12.94 6.02 -32.10
CA LEU A 208 13.97 6.09 -31.07
C LEU A 208 14.57 4.70 -30.78
N LEU A 209 13.72 3.65 -30.69
CA LEU A 209 14.19 2.27 -30.53
C LEU A 209 15.05 1.82 -31.72
N ARG A 210 14.68 2.19 -32.95
CA ARG A 210 15.45 1.88 -34.17
C ARG A 210 16.86 2.48 -34.10
N GLN A 211 16.98 3.76 -33.76
CA GLN A 211 18.27 4.42 -33.59
C GLN A 211 19.16 3.71 -32.55
N PHE A 212 18.57 3.30 -31.42
CA PHE A 212 19.27 2.53 -30.40
C PHE A 212 19.73 1.16 -30.91
N VAL A 213 18.86 0.40 -31.58
CA VAL A 213 19.16 -0.92 -32.20
C VAL A 213 20.29 -0.82 -33.22
N GLU A 214 20.26 0.19 -34.08
CA GLU A 214 21.21 0.35 -35.19
C GLU A 214 22.54 0.95 -34.73
N THR A 215 22.50 1.99 -33.89
CA THR A 215 23.64 2.89 -33.66
C THR A 215 24.06 3.06 -32.20
N ASP A 216 23.48 2.29 -31.26
CA ASP A 216 23.80 2.36 -29.82
C ASP A 216 23.71 3.79 -29.24
N SER A 217 22.73 4.55 -29.72
CA SER A 217 22.56 5.98 -29.42
C SER A 217 21.21 6.49 -29.94
N VAL A 218 20.81 7.67 -29.47
CA VAL A 218 19.55 8.34 -29.88
C VAL A 218 19.80 9.83 -30.13
N ALA A 219 19.20 10.37 -31.19
CA ALA A 219 19.18 11.81 -31.45
C ALA A 219 18.10 12.50 -30.60
N LEU A 220 18.47 13.63 -29.99
CA LEU A 220 17.62 14.49 -29.17
C LEU A 220 17.81 15.96 -29.59
N ASP A 221 16.87 16.82 -29.22
CA ASP A 221 16.94 18.26 -29.43
C ASP A 221 18.05 18.89 -28.56
N GLY A 222 19.28 18.84 -29.07
CA GLY A 222 20.50 19.22 -28.36
C GLY A 222 21.72 18.35 -28.66
N GLY A 223 21.55 17.19 -29.32
CA GLY A 223 22.66 16.36 -29.75
C GLY A 223 22.36 14.86 -29.79
N LYS A 224 23.41 14.05 -29.83
CA LYS A 224 23.34 12.59 -29.89
C LYS A 224 23.72 12.02 -28.52
N LEU A 225 22.79 11.32 -27.86
CA LEU A 225 23.02 10.67 -26.57
C LEU A 225 23.51 9.22 -26.81
N PRO A 226 24.76 8.87 -26.46
CA PRO A 226 25.28 7.51 -26.60
C PRO A 226 24.80 6.59 -25.48
N VAL A 227 24.90 5.28 -25.73
CA VAL A 227 24.63 4.24 -24.75
C VAL A 227 25.57 4.28 -23.54
N GLN A 228 25.02 4.01 -22.36
CA GLN A 228 25.76 3.75 -21.13
C GLN A 228 25.70 2.24 -20.81
N HIS A 229 26.69 1.73 -20.10
CA HIS A 229 26.73 0.31 -19.71
C HIS A 229 26.50 0.19 -18.21
N GLU A 230 25.36 -0.38 -17.81
CA GLU A 230 24.98 -0.59 -16.42
C GLU A 230 25.19 -2.06 -16.02
N GLU A 231 25.68 -2.33 -14.81
CA GLU A 231 25.78 -3.70 -14.30
C GLU A 231 24.40 -4.31 -14.05
N ALA A 232 24.25 -5.59 -14.41
CA ALA A 232 23.08 -6.41 -14.15
C ALA A 232 23.48 -7.86 -13.78
N LEU A 233 22.56 -8.61 -13.18
CA LEU A 233 22.72 -10.04 -12.92
C LEU A 233 22.22 -10.87 -14.10
N SER A 234 22.95 -11.91 -14.46
CA SER A 234 22.46 -12.96 -15.36
C SER A 234 21.42 -13.83 -14.67
N ALA A 235 20.36 -14.21 -15.39
CA ALA A 235 19.36 -15.16 -14.92
C ALA A 235 19.73 -16.64 -15.19
N VAL A 236 20.67 -16.87 -16.10
CA VAL A 236 21.02 -18.21 -16.64
C VAL A 236 22.23 -18.82 -15.93
N GLN A 237 23.14 -17.98 -15.43
CA GLN A 237 24.33 -18.41 -14.69
C GLN A 237 24.43 -17.62 -13.40
N ASP A 238 24.33 -18.33 -12.27
CA ASP A 238 24.25 -17.74 -10.94
C ASP A 238 25.45 -16.81 -10.69
N GLN A 239 25.14 -15.56 -10.33
CA GLN A 239 26.09 -14.47 -9.97
C GLN A 239 27.01 -13.92 -11.08
N GLN A 240 26.91 -14.32 -12.36
CA GLN A 240 27.71 -13.66 -13.39
C GLN A 240 27.16 -12.24 -13.68
N ARG A 241 28.00 -11.21 -13.47
CA ARG A 241 27.67 -9.82 -13.80
C ARG A 241 27.78 -9.61 -15.31
N ILE A 242 26.72 -9.08 -15.89
CA ILE A 242 26.66 -8.68 -17.30
C ILE A 242 26.54 -7.16 -17.40
N LEU A 243 27.14 -6.56 -18.42
CA LEU A 243 26.98 -5.13 -18.72
C LEU A 243 25.86 -4.96 -19.73
N ARG A 244 24.80 -4.24 -19.33
CA ARG A 244 23.65 -3.98 -20.20
C ARG A 244 23.76 -2.60 -20.85
N PRO A 245 23.54 -2.50 -22.18
CA PRO A 245 23.44 -1.23 -22.88
C PRO A 245 22.12 -0.54 -22.48
N VAL A 246 22.20 0.66 -21.91
CA VAL A 246 21.06 1.45 -21.43
C VAL A 246 21.16 2.90 -21.93
N ILE A 247 20.02 3.47 -22.35
CA ILE A 247 19.86 4.93 -22.51
C ILE A 247 18.64 5.37 -21.70
N ARG A 248 18.83 6.22 -20.69
CA ARG A 248 17.75 6.82 -19.91
C ARG A 248 17.41 8.21 -20.45
N LEU A 249 16.12 8.49 -20.61
CA LEU A 249 15.54 9.76 -21.05
C LEU A 249 14.58 10.28 -19.96
N PRO A 250 15.10 10.92 -18.89
CA PRO A 250 14.32 11.26 -17.70
C PRO A 250 13.10 12.13 -17.99
N ASP A 251 13.27 13.16 -18.82
CA ASP A 251 12.21 14.13 -19.18
C ASP A 251 11.01 13.47 -19.90
N LYS A 252 11.22 12.30 -20.51
CA LYS A 252 10.18 11.51 -21.19
C LYS A 252 9.67 10.34 -20.34
N ASN A 253 10.25 10.09 -19.15
CA ASN A 253 10.09 8.86 -18.36
C ASN A 253 10.34 7.60 -19.21
N VAL A 254 11.40 7.60 -20.03
CA VAL A 254 11.72 6.52 -20.98
C VAL A 254 13.10 5.95 -20.69
N VAL A 255 13.25 4.64 -20.89
CA VAL A 255 14.52 3.93 -20.86
C VAL A 255 14.57 2.95 -22.03
N LEU A 256 15.68 2.93 -22.77
CA LEU A 256 16.00 1.92 -23.77
C LEU A 256 17.00 0.94 -23.16
N THR A 257 16.78 -0.36 -23.33
CA THR A 257 17.68 -1.42 -22.82
C THR A 257 17.70 -2.63 -23.76
N ARG A 258 18.50 -3.66 -23.46
CA ARG A 258 18.47 -5.00 -24.10
C ARG A 258 18.34 -6.10 -23.07
N ILE A 259 17.43 -7.06 -23.30
CA ILE A 259 17.21 -8.22 -22.41
C ILE A 259 18.34 -9.25 -22.54
N ASN A 260 18.97 -9.36 -23.71
CA ASN A 260 20.29 -9.97 -23.88
C ASN A 260 21.23 -8.92 -24.51
N PRO A 261 22.31 -8.50 -23.84
CA PRO A 261 23.21 -7.47 -24.36
C PRO A 261 23.89 -7.87 -25.69
N GLU A 262 24.03 -9.16 -25.97
CA GLU A 262 24.65 -9.70 -27.19
C GLU A 262 23.69 -9.72 -28.39
N ILE A 263 22.38 -9.71 -28.16
CA ILE A 263 21.35 -9.87 -29.21
C ILE A 263 20.56 -8.56 -29.36
N ARG A 264 20.88 -7.79 -30.41
CA ARG A 264 20.25 -6.48 -30.69
C ARG A 264 18.73 -6.56 -30.86
N ASP A 265 18.18 -7.67 -31.34
CA ASP A 265 16.73 -7.87 -31.50
C ASP A 265 15.98 -7.94 -30.15
N THR A 266 16.70 -8.20 -29.05
CA THR A 266 16.15 -8.13 -27.68
C THR A 266 16.13 -6.72 -27.10
N SER A 267 16.29 -5.69 -27.95
CA SER A 267 16.14 -4.29 -27.55
C SER A 267 14.70 -3.95 -27.23
N VAL A 268 14.51 -3.22 -26.12
CA VAL A 268 13.22 -2.86 -25.58
C VAL A 268 13.19 -1.36 -25.28
N PHE A 269 12.13 -0.71 -25.75
CA PHE A 269 11.73 0.63 -25.32
C PHE A 269 10.82 0.47 -24.11
N VAL A 270 11.20 1.04 -22.97
CA VAL A 270 10.46 0.97 -21.71
C VAL A 270 10.02 2.38 -21.32
N ARG A 271 8.71 2.57 -21.13
CA ARG A 271 8.16 3.78 -20.54
C ARG A 271 7.82 3.51 -19.08
N LEU A 272 8.40 4.30 -18.18
CA LEU A 272 8.12 4.22 -16.75
C LEU A 272 6.86 5.02 -16.43
N ARG A 273 6.03 4.54 -15.50
CA ARG A 273 4.84 5.27 -15.07
C ARG A 273 5.23 6.50 -14.24
N PRO A 274 4.64 7.69 -14.50
CA PRO A 274 4.94 8.90 -13.74
C PRO A 274 4.76 8.74 -12.23
N ALA A 275 5.53 9.51 -11.45
CA ALA A 275 5.57 9.47 -9.99
C ALA A 275 6.02 8.11 -9.37
N TRP A 276 6.70 7.24 -10.14
CA TRP A 276 7.41 6.09 -9.55
C TRP A 276 8.43 6.51 -8.48
N GLU A 277 9.17 7.60 -8.70
CA GLU A 277 10.18 8.06 -7.74
C GLU A 277 9.56 8.52 -6.41
N ASP A 278 8.40 9.19 -6.43
CA ASP A 278 7.64 9.54 -5.23
C ASP A 278 7.23 8.32 -4.40
N LEU A 279 6.84 7.24 -5.09
CA LEU A 279 6.50 5.97 -4.46
C LEU A 279 7.76 5.27 -3.93
N ARG A 280 8.81 5.14 -4.74
CA ARG A 280 10.09 4.52 -4.37
C ARG A 280 10.72 5.19 -3.15
N SER A 281 10.84 6.51 -3.16
CA SER A 281 11.31 7.32 -2.03
C SER A 281 10.42 7.20 -0.79
N TYR A 282 9.14 6.88 -0.95
CA TYR A 282 8.26 6.59 0.18
C TYR A 282 8.55 5.22 0.82
N LEU A 283 8.82 4.17 0.03
CA LEU A 283 9.05 2.80 0.54
C LEU A 283 10.31 2.72 1.41
N THR A 284 11.36 3.48 1.09
CA THR A 284 12.63 3.57 1.83
C THR A 284 12.89 4.99 2.30
N ALA A 285 12.47 5.33 3.53
CA ALA A 285 12.58 6.69 4.06
C ALA A 285 13.64 6.80 5.16
N LYS A 286 14.59 7.72 4.99
CA LYS A 286 15.68 8.01 5.97
C LYS A 286 16.45 6.74 6.41
N GLY A 287 16.79 5.87 5.45
CA GLY A 287 17.50 4.61 5.70
C GLY A 287 16.66 3.51 6.37
N ARG A 288 15.36 3.72 6.58
CA ARG A 288 14.44 2.70 7.11
C ARG A 288 13.45 2.25 6.03
N LYS A 289 13.33 0.93 5.86
CA LYS A 289 12.26 0.34 5.05
C LYS A 289 10.93 0.50 5.77
N ARG A 290 9.95 1.08 5.08
CA ARG A 290 8.52 1.05 5.48
C ARG A 290 7.82 -0.18 4.93
N PHE A 291 8.32 -0.70 3.81
CA PHE A 291 7.88 -1.94 3.22
C PHE A 291 9.07 -2.79 2.76
N GLU A 292 8.96 -4.11 2.92
CA GLU A 292 9.77 -5.08 2.20
C GLU A 292 9.13 -5.33 0.83
N VAL A 293 9.90 -5.10 -0.24
CA VAL A 293 9.39 -5.07 -1.61
C VAL A 293 9.60 -6.40 -2.31
N TYR A 294 8.60 -6.81 -3.10
CA TYR A 294 8.54 -8.01 -3.94
C TYR A 294 7.90 -7.68 -5.29
N VAL A 295 8.12 -8.54 -6.28
CA VAL A 295 7.51 -8.45 -7.62
C VAL A 295 6.80 -9.76 -7.95
N CYS A 296 5.58 -9.67 -8.47
CA CYS A 296 4.80 -10.81 -8.94
C CYS A 296 4.15 -10.47 -10.29
N THR A 297 4.76 -10.96 -11.37
CA THR A 297 4.36 -10.66 -12.76
C THR A 297 4.06 -11.95 -13.52
N MET A 298 3.34 -11.85 -14.64
CA MET A 298 3.16 -12.93 -15.61
C MET A 298 4.21 -12.92 -16.73
N ALA A 299 5.11 -11.93 -16.74
CA ALA A 299 6.17 -11.82 -17.72
C ALA A 299 7.32 -12.82 -17.49
N GLU A 300 8.12 -13.06 -18.53
CA GLU A 300 9.28 -13.95 -18.47
C GLU A 300 10.37 -13.43 -17.52
N ARG A 301 11.20 -14.34 -16.98
CA ARG A 301 12.13 -14.05 -15.88
C ARG A 301 13.20 -13.01 -16.23
N ASP A 302 13.85 -13.17 -17.37
CA ASP A 302 14.93 -12.29 -17.83
C ASP A 302 14.41 -10.86 -18.08
N TYR A 303 13.19 -10.76 -18.60
CA TYR A 303 12.47 -9.51 -18.77
C TYR A 303 12.12 -8.87 -17.41
N ALA A 304 11.48 -9.62 -16.51
CA ALA A 304 11.04 -9.11 -15.21
C ALA A 304 12.21 -8.61 -14.35
N LEU A 305 13.33 -9.34 -14.35
CA LEU A 305 14.56 -8.93 -13.66
C LEU A 305 15.15 -7.65 -14.25
N GLU A 306 15.14 -7.49 -15.58
CA GLU A 306 15.62 -6.26 -16.21
C GLU A 306 14.70 -5.07 -15.96
N MET A 307 13.38 -5.24 -16.12
CA MET A 307 12.41 -4.17 -15.84
C MET A 307 12.48 -3.70 -14.38
N TRP A 308 12.64 -4.63 -13.43
CA TRP A 308 12.85 -4.26 -12.03
C TRP A 308 14.17 -3.52 -11.80
N ARG A 309 15.26 -3.93 -12.46
CA ARG A 309 16.56 -3.24 -12.38
C ARG A 309 16.49 -1.80 -12.92
N LEU A 310 15.63 -1.55 -13.92
CA LEU A 310 15.39 -0.19 -14.41
C LEU A 310 14.62 0.68 -13.40
N LEU A 311 13.69 0.10 -12.65
CA LEU A 311 12.88 0.73 -11.60
C LEU A 311 13.64 0.95 -10.27
N ASP A 312 14.49 0.01 -9.88
CA ASP A 312 15.32 0.07 -8.66
C ASP A 312 16.83 0.10 -8.97
N PRO A 313 17.32 1.18 -9.63
CA PRO A 313 18.74 1.32 -9.91
C PRO A 313 19.54 1.34 -8.60
N GLY A 314 20.56 0.49 -8.52
CA GLY A 314 21.39 0.33 -7.32
C GLY A 314 20.83 -0.61 -6.24
N SER A 315 19.73 -1.32 -6.48
CA SER A 315 19.19 -2.33 -5.54
C SER A 315 18.83 -1.79 -4.15
N HIS A 316 18.15 -0.63 -4.11
CA HIS A 316 17.79 0.08 -2.89
C HIS A 316 16.51 -0.48 -2.24
N LEU A 317 15.54 -0.94 -3.05
CA LEU A 317 14.31 -1.58 -2.57
C LEU A 317 14.53 -3.08 -2.34
N ILE A 318 15.09 -3.78 -3.32
CA ILE A 318 15.39 -5.22 -3.28
C ILE A 318 16.91 -5.40 -3.39
N ASN A 319 17.51 -5.99 -2.36
CA ASN A 319 18.94 -6.29 -2.36
C ASN A 319 19.28 -7.25 -3.51
N SER A 320 20.39 -7.02 -4.21
CA SER A 320 20.81 -7.85 -5.35
C SER A 320 20.92 -9.35 -5.03
N LYS A 321 21.27 -9.72 -3.79
CA LYS A 321 21.32 -11.12 -3.34
C LYS A 321 19.95 -11.79 -3.16
N GLN A 322 18.89 -11.00 -3.02
CA GLN A 322 17.50 -11.46 -2.81
C GLN A 322 16.64 -11.25 -4.07
N LEU A 323 17.22 -10.68 -5.15
CA LEU A 323 16.47 -10.28 -6.33
C LEU A 323 15.82 -11.47 -7.04
N LEU A 324 16.54 -12.60 -7.14
CA LEU A 324 16.05 -13.82 -7.77
C LEU A 324 14.86 -14.43 -6.99
N ASP A 325 14.87 -14.36 -5.66
CA ASP A 325 13.84 -14.96 -4.81
C ASP A 325 12.58 -14.06 -4.76
N ARG A 326 12.77 -12.74 -4.82
CA ARG A 326 11.68 -11.76 -4.69
C ARG A 326 11.03 -11.33 -6.00
N VAL A 327 11.63 -11.66 -7.15
CA VAL A 327 11.01 -11.46 -8.46
C VAL A 327 10.41 -12.79 -8.93
N VAL A 328 9.10 -12.91 -8.74
CA VAL A 328 8.32 -14.12 -9.01
C VAL A 328 7.58 -13.97 -10.35
N CYS A 329 7.82 -14.92 -11.24
CA CYS A 329 7.18 -15.01 -12.55
C CYS A 329 6.15 -16.14 -12.56
N VAL A 330 4.88 -15.78 -12.73
CA VAL A 330 3.74 -16.71 -12.75
C VAL A 330 3.50 -17.18 -14.19
N LYS A 331 3.37 -18.50 -14.38
CA LYS A 331 3.17 -19.09 -15.71
C LYS A 331 1.78 -18.74 -16.28
N PRO A 332 1.65 -18.57 -17.61
CA PRO A 332 0.35 -18.38 -18.25
C PRO A 332 -0.66 -19.46 -17.84
N GLY A 333 -1.90 -19.03 -17.56
CA GLY A 333 -2.98 -19.92 -17.10
C GLY A 333 -3.02 -20.20 -15.60
N LEU A 334 -2.04 -19.74 -14.81
CA LEU A 334 -2.09 -19.76 -13.35
C LEU A 334 -2.44 -18.37 -12.78
N LYS A 335 -3.05 -18.34 -11.60
CA LYS A 335 -3.26 -17.10 -10.82
C LYS A 335 -2.01 -16.75 -9.99
N LYS A 336 -1.81 -15.46 -9.76
CA LYS A 336 -0.86 -14.92 -8.78
C LYS A 336 -1.37 -15.18 -7.36
N SER A 337 -0.49 -15.47 -6.42
CA SER A 337 -0.89 -15.62 -5.00
C SER A 337 0.23 -15.24 -4.04
N LEU A 338 -0.14 -14.63 -2.91
CA LEU A 338 0.80 -14.21 -1.87
C LEU A 338 1.55 -15.39 -1.26
N GLN A 339 0.91 -16.58 -1.24
CA GLN A 339 1.56 -17.83 -0.84
C GLN A 339 2.71 -18.23 -1.78
N THR A 340 2.61 -17.94 -3.07
CA THR A 340 3.68 -18.21 -4.05
C THR A 340 4.78 -17.14 -4.00
N VAL A 341 4.42 -15.91 -3.61
CA VAL A 341 5.39 -14.81 -3.42
C VAL A 341 6.18 -14.99 -2.12
N PHE A 342 5.53 -15.45 -1.05
CA PHE A 342 6.15 -15.65 0.26
C PHE A 342 6.45 -17.12 0.55
N GLN A 343 7.16 -17.76 -0.38
CA GLN A 343 7.79 -19.06 -0.13
C GLN A 343 8.72 -18.98 1.09
N GLU A 344 8.95 -20.11 1.74
CA GLU A 344 9.83 -20.23 2.93
C GLU A 344 9.42 -19.36 4.15
N GLY A 345 8.17 -18.88 4.21
CA GLY A 345 7.69 -18.12 5.36
C GLY A 345 8.30 -16.72 5.50
N VAL A 346 8.72 -16.08 4.41
CA VAL A 346 9.32 -14.73 4.47
C VAL A 346 8.34 -13.61 4.85
N CYS A 347 7.02 -13.84 4.73
CA CYS A 347 5.97 -12.92 5.18
C CYS A 347 4.63 -13.66 5.33
N HIS A 348 3.78 -13.23 6.27
CA HIS A 348 2.40 -13.69 6.36
C HIS A 348 1.49 -12.83 5.45
N PRO A 349 0.60 -13.41 4.61
CA PRO A 349 -0.22 -12.65 3.65
C PRO A 349 -1.00 -11.47 4.25
N LYS A 350 -1.48 -11.58 5.50
CA LYS A 350 -2.17 -10.48 6.21
C LYS A 350 -1.33 -9.22 6.45
N MET A 351 -0.02 -9.32 6.32
CA MET A 351 0.94 -8.23 6.47
C MET A 351 1.43 -7.68 5.12
N ALA A 352 0.79 -8.06 4.01
CA ALA A 352 1.24 -7.76 2.65
C ALA A 352 0.14 -7.19 1.76
N MET A 353 0.34 -5.97 1.25
CA MET A 353 -0.52 -5.38 0.23
C MET A 353 0.05 -5.60 -1.18
N VAL A 354 -0.80 -5.58 -2.19
CA VAL A 354 -0.44 -5.71 -3.60
C VAL A 354 -0.83 -4.43 -4.35
N ILE A 355 -0.04 -4.04 -5.35
CA ILE A 355 -0.41 -3.05 -6.37
C ILE A 355 -0.32 -3.73 -7.74
N ASP A 356 -1.44 -3.77 -8.45
CA ASP A 356 -1.64 -4.49 -9.72
C ASP A 356 -2.75 -3.80 -10.51
N ASP A 357 -2.74 -3.85 -11.84
CA ASP A 357 -3.82 -3.30 -12.67
C ASP A 357 -5.07 -4.21 -12.72
N ARG A 358 -4.92 -5.50 -12.36
CA ARG A 358 -5.94 -6.54 -12.52
C ARG A 358 -6.19 -7.29 -11.22
N LEU A 359 -7.40 -7.14 -10.66
CA LEU A 359 -7.83 -7.93 -9.51
C LEU A 359 -7.90 -9.44 -9.81
N GLN A 360 -8.44 -9.80 -10.98
CA GLN A 360 -8.85 -11.18 -11.28
C GLN A 360 -7.69 -12.14 -11.62
N VAL A 361 -6.48 -11.61 -11.83
CA VAL A 361 -5.28 -12.46 -11.97
C VAL A 361 -4.77 -12.99 -10.63
N TRP A 362 -5.29 -12.49 -9.50
CA TRP A 362 -4.96 -12.99 -8.16
C TRP A 362 -5.95 -14.05 -7.65
N ASP A 363 -5.43 -14.97 -6.85
CA ASP A 363 -6.21 -15.92 -6.04
C ASP A 363 -7.26 -15.18 -5.20
N GLU A 364 -8.48 -15.71 -5.14
CA GLU A 364 -9.63 -15.05 -4.50
C GLU A 364 -9.42 -14.75 -3.01
N LYS A 365 -8.62 -15.56 -2.31
CA LYS A 365 -8.21 -15.33 -0.91
C LYS A 365 -7.28 -14.12 -0.72
N ASP A 366 -6.60 -13.70 -1.78
CA ASP A 366 -5.59 -12.63 -1.79
C ASP A 366 -6.13 -11.35 -2.44
N GLN A 367 -7.17 -11.43 -3.28
CA GLN A 367 -7.85 -10.28 -3.89
C GLN A 367 -8.22 -9.14 -2.92
N PRO A 368 -8.69 -9.39 -1.66
CA PRO A 368 -8.94 -8.31 -0.69
C PRO A 368 -7.70 -7.49 -0.30
N ARG A 369 -6.49 -7.94 -0.65
CA ARG A 369 -5.21 -7.25 -0.38
C ARG A 369 -4.63 -6.53 -1.60
N VAL A 370 -5.36 -6.51 -2.72
CA VAL A 370 -4.95 -5.87 -3.97
C VAL A 370 -5.52 -4.46 -4.07
N HIS A 371 -4.64 -3.46 -4.07
CA HIS A 371 -4.96 -2.12 -4.52
C HIS A 371 -4.92 -2.09 -6.05
N VAL A 372 -6.10 -2.14 -6.68
CA VAL A 372 -6.22 -2.04 -8.13
C VAL A 372 -5.93 -0.62 -8.58
N VAL A 373 -4.95 -0.45 -9.47
CA VAL A 373 -4.68 0.82 -10.17
C VAL A 373 -5.22 0.76 -11.60
N PRO A 374 -5.60 1.90 -12.23
CA PRO A 374 -5.88 1.91 -13.66
C PRO A 374 -4.69 1.38 -14.46
N ALA A 375 -4.94 0.62 -15.53
CA ALA A 375 -3.90 0.19 -16.45
C ALA A 375 -3.17 1.41 -17.07
N PHE A 376 -1.84 1.36 -17.07
CA PHE A 376 -0.97 2.40 -17.60
C PHE A 376 -0.94 2.30 -19.13
N THR A 377 -1.80 3.08 -19.80
CA THR A 377 -1.93 3.08 -21.26
C THR A 377 -1.43 4.38 -21.89
N PRO A 378 -0.11 4.66 -21.88
CA PRO A 378 0.45 5.97 -22.25
C PRO A 378 0.29 6.34 -23.73
N TYR A 379 0.02 5.38 -24.61
CA TYR A 379 -0.21 5.62 -26.04
C TYR A 379 -1.67 5.99 -26.31
N TYR A 380 -2.62 5.21 -25.77
CA TYR A 380 -4.06 5.39 -25.95
C TYR A 380 -4.59 6.62 -25.18
N ALA A 381 -4.26 6.74 -23.89
CA ALA A 381 -4.80 7.78 -23.00
C ALA A 381 -3.70 8.46 -22.15
N PRO A 382 -2.70 9.13 -22.76
CA PRO A 382 -1.62 9.82 -22.02
C PRO A 382 -2.14 10.81 -20.98
N GLN A 383 -3.26 11.48 -21.26
CA GLN A 383 -3.91 12.42 -20.35
C GLN A 383 -4.44 11.80 -19.06
N ALA A 384 -4.63 10.47 -18.98
CA ALA A 384 -5.02 9.81 -17.73
C ALA A 384 -3.95 9.93 -16.63
N GLU A 385 -2.68 10.09 -17.01
CA GLU A 385 -1.56 10.26 -16.06
C GLU A 385 -1.22 11.74 -15.80
N THR A 386 -1.66 12.68 -16.65
CA THR A 386 -1.27 14.11 -16.58
C THR A 386 -2.41 15.09 -16.31
N ALA A 387 -3.67 14.75 -16.63
CA ALA A 387 -4.84 15.60 -16.36
C ALA A 387 -5.40 15.43 -14.94
N ASN A 388 -5.06 14.33 -14.26
CA ASN A 388 -5.40 14.13 -12.86
C ASN A 388 -4.53 15.02 -11.96
N ALA A 389 -5.16 15.73 -11.01
CA ALA A 389 -4.47 16.60 -10.06
C ALA A 389 -3.47 15.85 -9.14
N VAL A 390 -3.60 14.52 -9.04
CA VAL A 390 -2.66 13.64 -8.33
C VAL A 390 -2.36 12.43 -9.24
N PRO A 391 -1.09 12.15 -9.60
CA PRO A 391 -0.73 10.98 -10.39
C PRO A 391 -1.10 9.65 -9.72
N VAL A 392 -1.34 8.60 -10.51
CA VAL A 392 -1.82 7.30 -9.98
C VAL A 392 -0.86 6.70 -8.95
N LEU A 393 0.45 6.74 -9.17
CA LEU A 393 1.42 6.22 -8.20
C LEU A 393 1.53 7.09 -6.92
N CYS A 394 1.17 8.38 -6.99
CA CYS A 394 1.00 9.22 -5.79
C CYS A 394 -0.25 8.83 -4.99
N VAL A 395 -1.33 8.39 -5.65
CA VAL A 395 -2.50 7.80 -4.97
C VAL A 395 -2.11 6.48 -4.31
N ALA A 396 -1.45 5.57 -5.04
CA ALA A 396 -0.99 4.29 -4.51
C ALA A 396 -0.03 4.45 -3.32
N ARG A 397 0.87 5.45 -3.37
CA ARG A 397 1.72 5.86 -2.23
C ARG A 397 0.91 6.29 -1.01
N ASN A 398 -0.14 7.08 -1.21
CA ASN A 398 -1.01 7.53 -0.13
C ASN A 398 -1.83 6.36 0.46
N VAL A 399 -2.30 5.44 -0.38
CA VAL A 399 -2.96 4.19 0.05
C VAL A 399 -2.00 3.33 0.88
N ALA A 400 -0.77 3.09 0.40
CA ALA A 400 0.26 2.37 1.17
C ALA A 400 0.59 3.07 2.50
N CYS A 401 0.51 4.39 2.56
CA CYS A 401 0.64 5.15 3.81
C CYS A 401 -0.51 4.91 4.77
N ASN A 402 -1.75 4.92 4.28
CA ASN A 402 -2.95 4.69 5.07
C ASN A 402 -3.02 3.24 5.56
N VAL A 403 -2.72 2.26 4.70
CA VAL A 403 -2.68 0.83 5.05
C VAL A 403 -1.69 0.56 6.17
N ARG A 404 -0.43 1.00 6.02
CA ARG A 404 0.57 0.80 7.08
C ARG A 404 0.23 1.56 8.36
N GLY A 405 -0.30 2.77 8.24
CA GLY A 405 -0.75 3.58 9.39
C GLY A 405 -1.90 2.92 10.15
N GLY A 406 -2.91 2.42 9.44
CA GLY A 406 -4.06 1.71 10.00
C GLY A 406 -3.67 0.41 10.68
N PHE A 407 -2.91 -0.43 9.97
CA PHE A 407 -2.42 -1.71 10.50
C PHE A 407 -1.64 -1.53 11.81
N PHE A 408 -0.64 -0.64 11.82
CA PHE A 408 0.15 -0.43 13.04
C PHE A 408 -0.60 0.34 14.12
N ARG A 409 -1.58 1.19 13.81
CA ARG A 409 -2.44 1.78 14.83
C ARG A 409 -3.25 0.70 15.56
N GLU A 410 -3.91 -0.19 14.83
CA GLU A 410 -4.71 -1.27 15.45
C GLU A 410 -3.83 -2.29 16.18
N PHE A 411 -2.68 -2.66 15.58
CA PHE A 411 -1.69 -3.52 16.23
C PHE A 411 -1.13 -2.89 17.52
N ASP A 412 -0.78 -1.59 17.50
CA ASP A 412 -0.15 -0.90 18.62
C ASP A 412 -1.14 -0.56 19.75
N GLU A 413 -2.31 -0.01 19.41
CA GLU A 413 -3.26 0.57 20.36
C GLU A 413 -4.33 -0.43 20.84
N THR A 414 -4.76 -1.37 19.99
CA THR A 414 -5.79 -2.35 20.32
C THR A 414 -5.20 -3.72 20.64
N MET A 415 -4.42 -4.29 19.72
CA MET A 415 -3.96 -5.67 19.82
C MET A 415 -2.91 -5.84 20.93
N LEU A 416 -1.81 -5.09 20.89
CA LEU A 416 -0.73 -5.19 21.88
C LEU A 416 -1.24 -4.92 23.30
N ARG A 417 -2.07 -3.88 23.49
CA ARG A 417 -2.69 -3.58 24.79
C ARG A 417 -3.45 -4.78 25.36
N LYS A 418 -4.34 -5.40 24.56
CA LYS A 418 -5.09 -6.60 24.97
C LYS A 418 -4.16 -7.77 25.28
N ILE A 419 -3.11 -8.00 24.47
CA ILE A 419 -2.14 -9.09 24.71
C ILE A 419 -1.41 -8.94 26.05
N PHE A 420 -1.09 -7.72 26.49
CA PHE A 420 -0.47 -7.51 27.81
C PHE A 420 -1.41 -7.79 29.00
N GLU A 421 -2.72 -7.85 28.78
CA GLU A 421 -3.72 -8.19 29.82
C GLU A 421 -3.95 -9.71 29.94
N VAL A 422 -3.58 -10.49 28.91
CA VAL A 422 -3.69 -11.95 28.86
C VAL A 422 -2.76 -12.60 29.89
N CYS A 423 -3.32 -13.52 30.67
CA CYS A 423 -2.58 -14.34 31.62
C CYS A 423 -2.75 -15.83 31.30
N TYR A 424 -1.96 -16.68 31.95
CA TYR A 424 -1.95 -18.12 31.73
C TYR A 424 -3.36 -18.75 31.81
N GLU A 425 -4.20 -18.21 32.68
CA GLU A 425 -5.56 -18.66 32.95
C GLU A 425 -6.59 -18.23 31.90
N SER A 426 -6.32 -17.18 31.11
CA SER A 426 -7.23 -16.67 30.05
C SER A 426 -7.61 -17.74 29.04
N ASP A 427 -8.82 -17.68 28.49
CA ASP A 427 -9.23 -18.58 27.40
C ASP A 427 -8.57 -18.15 26.08
N VAL A 428 -8.50 -19.08 25.12
CA VAL A 428 -8.10 -18.77 23.74
C VAL A 428 -9.11 -17.81 23.09
N THR A 429 -10.39 -17.84 23.50
CA THR A 429 -11.41 -16.89 23.04
C THR A 429 -11.20 -15.45 23.53
N ASP A 430 -10.35 -15.23 24.54
CA ASP A 430 -10.04 -13.89 25.06
C ASP A 430 -9.00 -13.16 24.18
N LEU A 431 -8.36 -13.85 23.23
CA LEU A 431 -7.34 -13.28 22.36
C LEU A 431 -7.93 -12.29 21.34
N PRO A 432 -7.25 -11.16 21.08
CA PRO A 432 -7.68 -10.21 20.07
C PRO A 432 -7.56 -10.78 18.65
N TYR A 433 -8.46 -10.38 17.75
CA TYR A 433 -8.29 -10.63 16.32
C TYR A 433 -7.04 -9.92 15.79
N ALA A 434 -6.35 -10.57 14.85
CA ALA A 434 -5.21 -9.99 14.16
C ALA A 434 -5.67 -8.99 13.09
N PRO A 435 -5.05 -7.80 12.99
CA PRO A 435 -5.31 -6.87 11.90
C PRO A 435 -4.91 -7.50 10.55
N ASP A 436 -5.64 -7.15 9.50
CA ASP A 436 -5.33 -7.53 8.12
C ASP A 436 -5.15 -6.26 7.28
N VAL A 437 -4.19 -6.25 6.36
CA VAL A 437 -4.01 -5.08 5.46
C VAL A 437 -5.24 -4.79 4.60
N SER A 438 -6.08 -5.80 4.32
CA SER A 438 -7.36 -5.64 3.62
C SER A 438 -8.28 -4.63 4.30
N ASP A 439 -8.26 -4.59 5.63
CA ASP A 439 -9.16 -3.79 6.46
C ASP A 439 -8.88 -2.28 6.33
N TYR A 440 -7.75 -1.92 5.71
CA TYR A 440 -7.29 -0.54 5.51
C TYR A 440 -7.09 -0.16 4.04
N LEU A 441 -7.35 -1.09 3.11
CA LEU A 441 -7.38 -0.82 1.67
C LEU A 441 -8.73 -0.25 1.22
N LEU A 442 -9.80 -0.66 1.91
CA LEU A 442 -11.15 -0.16 1.68
C LEU A 442 -11.37 1.14 2.47
N SER A 443 -11.29 2.28 1.78
CA SER A 443 -11.99 3.48 2.24
C SER A 443 -13.50 3.24 2.10
N GLU A 444 -14.33 3.66 3.07
CA GLU A 444 -15.78 3.37 3.10
C GLU A 444 -16.62 4.09 2.01
N GLU A 445 -16.01 4.51 0.89
CA GLU A 445 -16.62 5.37 -0.14
C GLU A 445 -16.50 4.81 -1.58
N TYR A 446 -16.59 3.48 -1.77
CA TYR A 446 -16.78 2.87 -3.10
C TYR A 446 -17.83 1.73 -3.14
N ASN A 447 -18.95 1.91 -2.43
CA ASN A 447 -20.17 1.14 -2.71
C ASN A 447 -21.02 1.82 -3.80
N SER A 448 -20.46 1.92 -5.00
CA SER A 448 -21.20 2.20 -6.22
C SER A 448 -21.21 0.96 -7.10
N LYS A 449 -22.05 0.00 -6.74
CA LYS A 449 -22.51 -1.00 -7.72
C LYS A 449 -23.33 -0.27 -8.78
N ASP A 450 -23.11 -0.64 -10.04
CA ASP A 450 -23.83 -0.16 -11.22
C ASP A 450 -23.66 1.34 -11.56
N ALA A 451 -22.46 1.69 -11.99
CA ALA A 451 -22.25 2.82 -12.91
C ALA A 451 -21.63 2.28 -14.22
N PRO A 452 -22.27 2.45 -15.39
CA PRO A 452 -21.66 2.05 -16.65
C PRO A 452 -20.43 2.92 -16.93
N ILE A 453 -19.34 2.29 -17.39
CA ILE A 453 -18.14 2.97 -17.86
C ILE A 453 -18.56 3.94 -18.99
N PRO A 454 -18.35 5.25 -18.87
CA PRO A 454 -18.57 6.16 -19.98
C PRO A 454 -17.55 5.83 -21.07
N GLU A 455 -18.01 5.49 -22.27
CA GLU A 455 -17.14 5.46 -23.45
C GLU A 455 -16.45 6.83 -23.59
N GLY A 456 -15.15 6.78 -23.90
CA GLY A 456 -14.25 7.89 -23.59
C GLY A 456 -14.64 9.23 -24.23
N ILE A 457 -14.84 10.25 -23.39
CA ILE A 457 -14.99 11.63 -23.86
C ILE A 457 -13.65 12.07 -24.48
N ASN A 458 -13.71 12.42 -25.76
CA ASN A 458 -12.56 12.77 -26.59
C ASN A 458 -11.93 14.10 -26.13
N GLY A 459 -10.60 14.20 -26.17
CA GLY A 459 -9.87 15.44 -25.89
C GLY A 459 -10.32 16.63 -26.76
N ALA A 460 -10.71 16.37 -28.01
CA ALA A 460 -11.26 17.38 -28.92
C ALA A 460 -12.60 17.98 -28.45
N GLU A 461 -13.36 17.27 -27.61
CA GLU A 461 -14.59 17.80 -27.01
C GLU A 461 -14.29 18.64 -25.75
N VAL A 462 -13.23 18.27 -25.01
CA VAL A 462 -12.72 19.08 -23.89
C VAL A 462 -12.18 20.42 -24.39
N ASP A 463 -11.42 20.44 -25.50
CA ASP A 463 -10.94 21.67 -26.13
C ASP A 463 -12.08 22.59 -26.60
N ARG A 464 -13.20 22.03 -27.05
CA ARG A 464 -14.41 22.82 -27.38
C ARG A 464 -15.08 23.41 -26.14
N ARG A 465 -15.12 22.68 -25.03
CA ARG A 465 -15.66 23.17 -23.74
C ARG A 465 -14.77 24.25 -23.12
N ILE A 466 -13.45 24.19 -23.32
CA ILE A 466 -12.50 25.21 -22.87
C ILE A 466 -12.56 26.46 -23.75
N ASN A 467 -12.52 26.31 -25.09
CA ASN A 467 -12.50 27.45 -26.01
C ASN A 467 -13.87 28.14 -26.18
N GLY A 468 -14.99 27.46 -25.87
CA GLY A 468 -16.34 28.05 -25.89
C GLY A 468 -16.57 29.16 -24.85
N LEU A 469 -15.71 29.28 -23.83
CA LEU A 469 -15.82 30.30 -22.78
C LEU A 469 -15.18 31.65 -23.15
N ALA A 470 -14.53 31.76 -24.31
CA ALA A 470 -13.73 32.93 -24.68
C ALA A 470 -14.42 33.94 -25.63
N ASN A 471 -15.54 33.59 -26.27
CA ASN A 471 -16.19 34.44 -27.27
C ASN A 471 -17.72 34.43 -27.16
N HIS A 472 -18.27 35.43 -26.46
CA HIS A 472 -19.47 36.16 -26.91
C HIS A 472 -19.56 37.50 -26.16
N GLY A 473 -19.11 38.57 -26.82
CA GLY A 473 -19.47 39.93 -26.46
C GLY A 473 -20.87 40.30 -26.98
N ASP A 474 -21.43 41.36 -26.38
CA ASP A 474 -22.70 42.03 -26.68
C ASP A 474 -23.40 41.71 -28.01
N ASP A 475 -24.68 41.32 -27.92
CA ASP A 475 -25.75 42.14 -28.50
C ASP A 475 -27.11 41.84 -27.85
N ARG A 476 -27.88 42.88 -27.51
CA ARG A 476 -29.21 42.77 -26.86
C ARG A 476 -30.26 43.60 -27.61
N GLN A 477 -31.29 42.96 -28.16
CA GLN A 477 -32.56 43.64 -28.49
C GLN A 477 -33.81 42.88 -28.01
N MET A 478 -34.46 43.50 -27.01
CA MET A 478 -35.90 43.56 -26.69
C MET A 478 -36.89 42.51 -27.26
N GLN A 479 -37.43 41.63 -26.38
CA GLN A 479 -38.84 41.53 -25.90
C GLN A 479 -40.06 41.90 -26.80
N PRO A 480 -41.35 41.53 -26.46
CA PRO A 480 -41.86 40.56 -25.45
C PRO A 480 -43.17 39.73 -25.79
N ILE A 481 -43.48 38.74 -24.91
CA ILE A 481 -44.81 38.30 -24.35
C ILE A 481 -46.02 37.93 -25.28
N ALA A 482 -46.58 36.72 -25.09
CA ALA A 482 -48.02 36.43 -24.91
C ALA A 482 -48.27 34.99 -24.37
N ALA A 483 -49.42 34.74 -23.73
CA ALA A 483 -49.78 33.46 -23.07
C ALA A 483 -51.08 32.83 -23.62
N SER A 484 -51.35 31.53 -23.40
CA SER A 484 -52.57 31.05 -22.69
C SER A 484 -52.72 29.51 -22.62
N ARG A 485 -53.49 29.07 -21.60
CA ARG A 485 -54.46 27.94 -21.58
C ARG A 485 -54.02 26.47 -21.44
N TYR A 486 -54.30 25.96 -20.22
CA TYR A 486 -54.92 24.66 -19.88
C TYR A 486 -56.35 24.52 -20.52
N PRO A 487 -57.16 23.41 -20.38
CA PRO A 487 -57.15 22.44 -19.26
C PRO A 487 -57.70 20.99 -19.48
N ASP A 488 -57.85 20.28 -18.34
CA ASP A 488 -58.96 19.39 -17.89
C ASP A 488 -58.71 17.88 -17.58
N ASP A 489 -58.99 17.56 -16.31
CA ASP A 489 -59.79 16.44 -15.75
C ASP A 489 -59.32 14.95 -15.88
N ASP A 490 -59.67 14.01 -14.96
CA ASP A 490 -60.66 14.05 -13.87
C ASP A 490 -60.39 13.08 -12.67
N ALA A 491 -61.13 13.29 -11.57
CA ALA A 491 -61.80 12.30 -10.70
C ALA A 491 -61.05 11.37 -9.70
N ALA A 492 -60.99 11.84 -8.44
CA ALA A 492 -61.81 11.37 -7.31
C ALA A 492 -61.46 10.14 -6.39
N ALA A 493 -61.23 10.49 -5.10
CA ALA A 493 -61.97 10.03 -3.89
C ALA A 493 -61.70 8.63 -3.26
N SER A 494 -61.55 8.40 -1.93
CA SER A 494 -61.72 9.23 -0.71
C SER A 494 -61.60 8.35 0.58
N ARG A 495 -61.58 9.01 1.76
CA ARG A 495 -61.91 8.55 3.15
C ARG A 495 -60.77 7.98 4.03
N LEU A 496 -60.28 8.73 5.04
CA LEU A 496 -60.78 8.99 6.43
C LEU A 496 -60.29 7.93 7.45
N SER A 497 -60.02 8.17 8.75
CA SER A 497 -59.61 9.36 9.54
C SER A 497 -59.51 8.97 11.04
N THR A 498 -58.40 9.26 11.73
CA THR A 498 -58.23 9.57 13.19
C THR A 498 -56.75 9.41 13.60
N GLY A 499 -56.16 10.18 14.52
CA GLY A 499 -56.62 11.41 15.18
C GLY A 499 -55.79 11.81 16.41
N ASN A 500 -55.22 13.03 16.41
CA ASN A 500 -54.62 13.82 17.52
C ASN A 500 -53.27 13.39 18.16
N ARG A 501 -52.45 14.24 18.81
CA ARG A 501 -52.13 15.72 18.90
C ARG A 501 -50.92 15.82 19.89
N ILE A 502 -49.98 16.80 19.94
CA ILE A 502 -49.54 17.93 19.10
C ILE A 502 -48.09 18.27 19.52
N SER A 503 -47.18 18.59 18.58
CA SER A 503 -46.23 19.73 18.65
C SER A 503 -45.40 19.84 17.36
N GLN A 504 -45.23 21.06 16.85
CA GLN A 504 -44.64 21.37 15.55
C GLN A 504 -43.29 22.09 15.73
N SER A 505 -42.32 21.80 14.86
CA SER A 505 -41.44 22.82 14.29
C SER A 505 -41.15 22.47 12.83
N GLU A 506 -41.08 23.49 11.98
CA GLU A 506 -41.22 23.32 10.53
C GLU A 506 -39.96 22.76 9.87
N GLY A 507 -40.14 21.72 9.04
CA GLY A 507 -39.13 21.26 8.10
C GLY A 507 -39.22 22.06 6.80
N GLY A 508 -38.18 22.83 6.47
CA GLY A 508 -37.98 23.39 5.14
C GLY A 508 -37.18 22.42 4.26
N SER A 509 -37.79 21.94 3.18
CA SER A 509 -37.14 21.01 2.24
C SER A 509 -35.94 21.63 1.54
N HIS A 510 -34.75 21.04 1.72
CA HIS A 510 -33.60 21.25 0.84
C HIS A 510 -33.12 19.91 0.32
N ALA A 511 -33.11 19.78 -1.01
CA ALA A 511 -32.63 18.59 -1.71
C ALA A 511 -31.14 18.36 -1.40
N GLY A 512 -30.74 17.11 -1.29
CA GLY A 512 -29.37 16.74 -0.95
C GLY A 512 -28.39 17.09 -2.08
N ALA A 513 -27.61 18.14 -1.87
CA ALA A 513 -26.32 18.30 -2.55
C ALA A 513 -25.28 17.50 -1.76
N THR A 514 -24.56 16.59 -2.42
CA THR A 514 -23.35 15.99 -1.86
C THR A 514 -22.34 17.09 -1.54
N PRO A 515 -21.85 17.21 -0.28
CA PRO A 515 -20.87 18.23 0.06
C PRO A 515 -19.59 18.03 -0.77
N SER A 516 -19.02 19.12 -1.26
CA SER A 516 -17.80 19.05 -2.05
C SER A 516 -16.63 18.52 -1.21
N LEU A 517 -15.69 17.83 -1.86
CA LEU A 517 -14.53 17.20 -1.21
C LEU A 517 -13.82 18.15 -0.24
N SER A 518 -13.65 19.42 -0.62
CA SER A 518 -13.03 20.48 0.20
C SER A 518 -13.79 20.76 1.51
N ILE A 519 -15.12 20.69 1.49
CA ILE A 519 -15.98 20.86 2.68
C ILE A 519 -15.88 19.63 3.59
N THR A 520 -15.93 18.42 3.01
CA THR A 520 -15.79 17.15 3.75
C THR A 520 -14.43 17.04 4.43
N VAL A 521 -13.35 17.42 3.75
CA VAL A 521 -11.99 17.44 4.32
C VAL A 521 -11.88 18.47 5.46
N LEU A 522 -12.48 19.65 5.36
CA LEU A 522 -12.51 20.62 6.47
C LEU A 522 -13.28 20.10 7.70
N GLN A 523 -14.38 19.38 7.48
CA GLN A 523 -15.15 18.75 8.55
C GLN A 523 -14.36 17.64 9.23
N GLU A 524 -13.64 16.81 8.47
CA GLU A 524 -12.77 15.76 9.02
C GLU A 524 -11.56 16.33 9.77
N ILE A 525 -10.95 17.43 9.29
CA ILE A 525 -9.90 18.15 10.04
C ILE A 525 -10.46 18.69 11.36
N ALA A 526 -11.63 19.33 11.33
CA ALA A 526 -12.28 19.83 12.55
C ALA A 526 -12.56 18.70 13.55
N ARG A 527 -13.11 17.57 13.08
CA ARG A 527 -13.38 16.37 13.88
C ARG A 527 -12.12 15.78 14.51
N ARG A 528 -10.98 15.77 13.81
CA ARG A 528 -9.69 15.28 14.35
C ARG A 528 -9.03 16.22 15.36
N CYS A 529 -9.45 17.48 15.40
CA CYS A 529 -8.95 18.49 16.32
C CYS A 529 -9.92 18.81 17.47
N ASP A 530 -10.95 17.96 17.69
CA ASP A 530 -12.06 18.20 18.63
C ASP A 530 -12.68 19.61 18.51
N SER A 531 -12.75 20.12 17.28
CA SER A 531 -13.24 21.47 16.95
C SER A 531 -14.38 21.40 15.92
N LYS A 532 -14.92 22.57 15.58
CA LYS A 532 -16.04 22.75 14.65
C LYS A 532 -15.65 23.74 13.56
N VAL A 533 -16.00 23.40 12.32
CA VAL A 533 -15.98 24.32 11.17
C VAL A 533 -17.36 24.93 10.97
N GLU A 534 -17.43 26.25 10.78
CA GLU A 534 -18.66 26.99 10.50
C GLU A 534 -18.56 27.76 9.19
N PHE A 535 -19.64 27.75 8.40
CA PHE A 535 -19.76 28.52 7.15
C PHE A 535 -20.76 29.66 7.35
N ARG A 536 -20.30 30.91 7.25
CA ARG A 536 -21.15 32.11 7.36
C ARG A 536 -21.34 32.75 6.00
N SER A 537 -22.55 32.67 5.47
CA SER A 537 -22.91 33.27 4.17
C SER A 537 -23.46 34.68 4.38
N THR A 538 -22.97 35.63 3.59
CA THR A 538 -23.51 36.99 3.45
C THR A 538 -23.70 37.32 1.97
N VAL A 539 -24.52 38.33 1.66
CA VAL A 539 -24.69 38.84 0.30
C VAL A 539 -24.32 40.31 0.29
N LYS A 540 -23.41 40.72 -0.60
CA LYS A 540 -22.97 42.10 -0.78
C LYS A 540 -22.81 42.38 -2.27
N ASN A 541 -23.31 43.53 -2.74
CA ASN A 541 -23.16 43.99 -4.13
C ASN A 541 -23.50 42.92 -5.19
N LEU A 542 -24.62 42.22 -5.02
CA LEU A 542 -25.09 41.13 -5.90
C LEU A 542 -24.16 39.90 -6.00
N GLN A 543 -23.22 39.73 -5.07
CA GLN A 543 -22.39 38.53 -4.93
C GLN A 543 -22.61 37.85 -3.57
N PHE A 544 -22.53 36.53 -3.55
CA PHE A 544 -22.47 35.76 -2.31
C PHE A 544 -21.04 35.78 -1.79
N SER A 545 -20.86 36.03 -0.50
CA SER A 545 -19.58 35.86 0.18
C SER A 545 -19.75 34.88 1.33
N VAL A 546 -18.92 33.83 1.36
CA VAL A 546 -18.93 32.83 2.41
C VAL A 546 -17.61 32.88 3.16
N GLU A 547 -17.68 32.97 4.49
CA GLU A 547 -16.54 32.88 5.39
C GLU A 547 -16.50 31.50 6.05
N VAL A 548 -15.30 30.91 6.14
CA VAL A 548 -15.07 29.67 6.89
C VAL A 548 -14.38 30.02 8.21
N LEU A 549 -14.98 29.59 9.32
CA LEU A 549 -14.43 29.73 10.66
C LEU A 549 -14.07 28.36 11.23
N PHE A 550 -12.97 28.28 11.97
CA PHE A 550 -12.47 27.09 12.65
C PHE A 550 -12.01 27.51 14.04
N SER A 551 -12.55 26.90 15.11
CA SER A 551 -12.32 27.36 16.49
C SER A 551 -12.65 28.86 16.73
N ASN A 552 -13.58 29.42 15.95
CA ASN A 552 -13.91 30.86 15.80
C ASN A 552 -12.90 31.73 15.02
N ASP A 553 -11.74 31.21 14.64
CA ASP A 553 -10.79 31.92 13.77
C ASP A 553 -11.22 31.81 12.30
N LYS A 554 -11.18 32.94 11.59
CA LYS A 554 -11.58 33.02 10.19
C LYS A 554 -10.45 32.53 9.29
N ILE A 555 -10.57 31.31 8.78
CA ILE A 555 -9.54 30.64 7.97
C ILE A 555 -9.79 30.71 6.46
N GLY A 556 -11.00 31.00 5.97
CA GLY A 556 -11.32 31.05 4.54
C GLY A 556 -12.34 32.12 4.16
N ILE A 557 -12.28 32.59 2.91
CA ILE A 557 -13.28 33.46 2.28
C ILE A 557 -13.43 33.03 0.82
N GLY A 558 -14.66 32.97 0.33
CA GLY A 558 -14.98 32.86 -1.10
C GLY A 558 -16.02 33.91 -1.50
N MET A 559 -16.04 34.26 -2.78
CA MET A 559 -16.98 35.19 -3.40
C MET A 559 -17.45 34.63 -4.75
N GLY A 560 -18.76 34.40 -4.89
CA GLY A 560 -19.35 33.73 -6.04
C GLY A 560 -20.61 34.43 -6.54
N LYS A 561 -21.01 34.11 -7.78
CA LYS A 561 -22.32 34.48 -8.33
C LYS A 561 -23.41 33.61 -7.72
N THR A 562 -23.08 32.39 -7.30
CA THR A 562 -23.95 31.52 -6.49
C THR A 562 -23.38 31.33 -5.08
N ARG A 563 -24.24 30.92 -4.14
CA ARG A 563 -23.85 30.55 -2.77
C ARG A 563 -22.89 29.34 -2.76
N GLU A 564 -23.10 28.41 -3.67
CA GLU A 564 -22.32 27.17 -3.78
C GLU A 564 -20.90 27.44 -4.29
N GLU A 565 -20.74 28.25 -5.34
CA GLU A 565 -19.44 28.76 -5.81
C GLU A 565 -18.68 29.46 -4.67
N ALA A 566 -19.36 30.37 -3.96
CA ALA A 566 -18.77 31.10 -2.84
C ALA A 566 -18.34 30.16 -1.72
N GLN A 567 -19.12 29.12 -1.41
CA GLN A 567 -18.82 28.15 -0.37
C GLN A 567 -17.68 27.20 -0.75
N LEU A 568 -17.63 26.74 -2.01
CA LEU A 568 -16.55 25.90 -2.53
C LEU A 568 -15.21 26.66 -2.50
N GLN A 569 -15.18 27.89 -3.03
CA GLN A 569 -13.99 28.73 -3.02
C GLN A 569 -13.54 29.05 -1.58
N ALA A 570 -14.48 29.31 -0.67
CA ALA A 570 -14.17 29.54 0.74
C ALA A 570 -13.52 28.31 1.39
N ALA A 571 -14.00 27.11 1.06
CA ALA A 571 -13.46 25.84 1.55
C ALA A 571 -12.04 25.56 1.01
N GLU A 572 -11.80 25.78 -0.28
CA GLU A 572 -10.44 25.66 -0.84
C GLU A 572 -9.46 26.65 -0.22
N HIS A 573 -9.88 27.91 -0.03
CA HIS A 573 -9.04 28.94 0.59
C HIS A 573 -8.71 28.58 2.05
N ALA A 574 -9.69 28.05 2.80
CA ALA A 574 -9.49 27.54 4.15
C ALA A 574 -8.47 26.41 4.21
N LEU A 575 -8.54 25.42 3.31
CA LEU A 575 -7.57 24.31 3.25
C LEU A 575 -6.16 24.79 2.91
N ARG A 576 -6.00 25.73 1.96
CA ARG A 576 -4.69 26.32 1.63
C ARG A 576 -4.09 27.08 2.82
N ASN A 577 -4.90 27.81 3.57
CA ASN A 577 -4.44 28.53 4.75
C ASN A 577 -4.04 27.58 5.89
N LEU A 578 -4.84 26.52 6.16
CA LEU A 578 -4.47 25.47 7.12
C LEU A 578 -3.16 24.77 6.74
N ALA A 579 -2.95 24.46 5.45
CA ALA A 579 -1.69 23.89 4.97
C ALA A 579 -0.50 24.86 5.17
N SER A 580 -0.69 26.16 4.90
CA SER A 580 0.31 27.20 5.14
C SER A 580 0.67 27.37 6.63
N TYR A 581 -0.33 27.35 7.51
CA TYR A 581 -0.12 27.37 8.96
C TYR A 581 0.60 26.11 9.45
N TYR A 582 0.29 24.94 8.91
CA TYR A 582 1.01 23.71 9.23
C TYR A 582 2.49 23.78 8.81
N LEU A 583 2.78 24.24 7.58
CA LEU A 583 4.15 24.39 7.09
C LEU A 583 4.94 25.43 7.92
N SER A 584 4.33 26.56 8.29
CA SER A 584 5.00 27.58 9.11
C SER A 584 5.14 27.17 10.58
N TYR A 585 4.30 26.27 11.09
CA TYR A 585 4.46 25.65 12.42
C TYR A 585 5.57 24.57 12.45
N VAL A 586 5.75 23.83 11.37
CA VAL A 586 6.79 22.78 11.28
C VAL A 586 8.19 23.37 11.01
N ALA A 587 8.28 24.50 10.30
CA ALA A 587 9.54 25.14 9.93
C ALA A 587 10.52 25.44 11.10
N PRO A 588 10.09 25.94 12.28
CA PRO A 588 11.01 26.30 13.38
C PRO A 588 11.52 25.09 14.18
N ILE A 589 10.90 23.92 14.03
CA ILE A 589 11.25 22.70 14.78
C ILE A 589 12.48 21.99 14.15
N SER A 590 12.91 22.42 12.95
CA SER A 590 14.07 21.88 12.23
C SER A 590 15.22 22.87 12.08
N GLY A 591 15.77 23.33 13.20
CA GLY A 591 17.14 23.85 13.29
C GLY A 591 17.33 25.32 12.91
N GLY A 592 17.81 26.11 13.86
CA GLY A 592 18.34 27.44 13.56
C GLY A 592 19.72 27.35 12.90
N LEU A 593 19.82 27.67 11.61
CA LEU A 593 20.94 28.44 11.06
C LEU A 593 20.50 29.19 9.78
N ARG A 594 20.07 30.44 9.98
CA ARG A 594 20.12 31.59 9.06
C ARG A 594 20.12 31.32 7.53
N ASN A 595 19.01 31.67 6.88
CA ASN A 595 19.00 32.06 5.46
C ASN A 595 19.88 33.31 5.24
N ASP A 596 20.66 33.32 4.16
CA ASP A 596 21.05 34.53 3.42
C ASP A 596 21.29 34.16 1.94
N LEU A 597 20.22 34.25 1.15
CA LEU A 597 20.26 34.68 -0.26
C LEU A 597 20.15 36.22 -0.17
N ASP A 598 21.02 37.06 -0.74
CA ASP A 598 21.60 37.07 -2.08
C ASP A 598 22.98 37.76 -2.11
N LYS A 599 23.84 37.43 -3.09
CA LYS A 599 24.29 38.38 -4.14
C LYS A 599 25.32 37.79 -5.12
N SER A 600 25.32 38.38 -6.32
CA SER A 600 26.18 38.09 -7.45
C SER A 600 27.67 38.43 -7.24
N SER A 601 28.57 37.61 -7.82
CA SER A 601 29.44 38.00 -8.96
C SER A 601 30.70 37.11 -9.10
N ASN A 602 31.16 36.99 -10.35
CA ASN A 602 32.46 36.53 -10.87
C ASN A 602 33.58 36.12 -9.90
N GLY A 603 34.21 34.96 -10.14
CA GLY A 603 35.50 34.60 -9.53
C GLY A 603 36.12 33.34 -10.16
N PHE A 604 37.34 33.47 -10.71
CA PHE A 604 38.10 32.43 -11.42
C PHE A 604 39.21 31.87 -10.51
N LEU A 605 39.65 30.64 -10.78
CA LEU A 605 41.00 30.09 -10.57
C LEU A 605 41.42 29.40 -9.24
N GLU A 606 41.95 28.17 -9.46
CA GLU A 606 43.10 27.45 -8.86
C GLU A 606 43.20 26.85 -7.44
N ASP A 607 43.86 25.68 -7.48
CA ASP A 607 44.53 24.90 -6.44
C ASP A 607 45.39 25.68 -5.44
N ALA A 608 45.49 25.15 -4.22
CA ALA A 608 46.78 25.05 -3.53
C ALA A 608 46.79 23.91 -2.49
N THR A 609 47.93 23.22 -2.40
CA THR A 609 48.18 22.07 -1.52
C THR A 609 48.62 22.46 -0.09
N SER A 610 48.31 21.59 0.88
CA SER A 610 49.14 21.21 2.05
C SER A 610 49.76 22.27 2.99
N SER A 611 49.56 22.12 4.30
CA SER A 611 50.69 21.82 5.23
C SER A 611 50.28 21.64 6.71
N HIS A 612 50.83 20.58 7.33
CA HIS A 612 51.29 20.39 8.72
C HIS A 612 50.51 20.88 9.97
N ASP A 613 50.28 19.89 10.85
CA ASP A 613 50.58 19.83 12.29
C ASP A 613 50.31 21.02 13.23
N HIS A 614 49.54 20.74 14.29
CA HIS A 614 50.15 20.51 15.62
C HIS A 614 49.18 19.80 16.58
N LEU A 615 49.64 18.77 17.31
CA LEU A 615 48.93 18.20 18.46
C LEU A 615 48.99 19.16 19.67
N PRO A 616 47.93 19.26 20.50
CA PRO A 616 48.02 19.79 21.85
C PRO A 616 48.57 18.74 22.84
N LYS A 617 49.18 19.22 23.93
CA LYS A 617 49.50 18.41 25.11
C LYS A 617 48.36 18.45 26.14
N SER A 618 48.35 17.41 26.98
CA SER A 618 47.50 17.15 28.17
C SER A 618 45.99 17.05 27.91
#